data_AF-A0A942ED50-F1
#
_entry.id   AF-A0A942ED50-F1
#
_cell.length_a   1.000
_cell.length_b   1.000
_cell.length_c   1.000
_cell.angle_alpha   90.00
_cell.angle_beta   90.00
_cell.angle_gamma   90.00
#
_symmetry.space_group_name_H-M   'P 1'
#
loop_
_entity.id
_entity.type
_entity.pdbx_description
1 polymer ?
#
loop_
_entity_poly.entity_id
_entity_poly.type
_entity_poly.pdbx_seq_one_letter_code
_entity_poly.pdbx_strand_id
1 'polypeptide(L)'
;MYKKLLVAVVLLSLLTTLFPLGAASEAPLGARAAEIAREEVGSPFVRGGETPRGFDASGLVYYVFGQLGVEVPRTVAEQHLFGEGVRRSDLSPGDIVLFAHEEARFTGIFVGGTTVVWASRSLGRVRTANLNEAAISRMFRGARRVTPSSETSIADLVIATAEQYLGVPYLFGAEGPTRFDCSGFTQWVFAAHGITLPRTSRSQALVGRAVSRNDLAKGDLLIFVDTWREGISHVGIYIGEGRFIHTVPRSGVSYANLGQSYWSTRLHSVRRVLP
;
A
#
# COMPACT_ATOMS: atom_id res chain seq x y z
N MET A 1 -51.52 55.09 -7.78
CA MET A 1 -51.42 54.00 -6.79
C MET A 1 -51.15 52.69 -7.52
N TYR A 2 -49.92 52.17 -7.37
CA TYR A 2 -49.34 50.87 -7.76
C TYR A 2 -49.91 50.06 -8.95
N LYS A 3 -49.17 50.10 -10.07
CA LYS A 3 -49.13 49.01 -11.07
C LYS A 3 -48.52 47.76 -10.41
N LYS A 4 -49.26 46.64 -10.35
CA LYS A 4 -48.73 45.34 -9.95
C LYS A 4 -48.05 44.68 -11.15
N LEU A 5 -46.73 44.55 -11.08
CA LEU A 5 -45.89 43.82 -12.02
C LEU A 5 -46.01 42.32 -11.69
N LEU A 6 -46.55 41.52 -12.60
CA LEU A 6 -46.56 40.06 -12.49
C LEU A 6 -45.22 39.54 -13.03
N VAL A 7 -44.32 39.14 -12.14
CA VAL A 7 -43.07 38.45 -12.53
C VAL A 7 -43.40 36.98 -12.73
N ALA A 8 -43.41 36.53 -13.99
CA ALA A 8 -43.46 35.11 -14.32
C ALA A 8 -42.08 34.48 -14.06
N VAL A 9 -41.98 33.68 -13.01
CA VAL A 9 -40.80 32.85 -12.73
C VAL A 9 -40.86 31.63 -13.64
N VAL A 10 -40.05 31.63 -14.69
CA VAL A 10 -39.79 30.44 -15.52
C VAL A 10 -38.84 29.53 -14.73
N LEU A 11 -39.39 28.48 -14.11
CA LEU A 11 -38.58 27.40 -13.54
C LEU A 11 -38.04 26.53 -14.69
N LEU A 12 -36.80 26.80 -15.09
CA LEU A 12 -36.04 25.95 -15.99
C LEU A 12 -35.52 24.75 -15.18
N SER A 13 -36.24 23.62 -15.21
CA SER A 13 -35.77 22.37 -14.62
C SER A 13 -34.60 21.83 -15.44
N LEU A 14 -33.36 22.12 -15.01
CA LEU A 14 -32.16 21.47 -15.51
C LEU A 14 -32.19 20.02 -15.01
N LEU A 15 -32.65 19.11 -15.87
CA LEU A 15 -32.56 17.67 -15.63
C LEU A 15 -31.08 17.27 -15.84
N THR A 16 -30.25 17.45 -14.79
CA THR A 16 -28.92 16.87 -14.79
C THR A 16 -29.07 15.36 -14.66
N THR A 17 -28.86 14.65 -15.76
CA THR A 17 -28.62 13.22 -15.70
C THR A 17 -27.36 13.00 -14.88
N LEU A 18 -27.52 12.68 -13.60
CA LEU A 18 -26.45 12.11 -12.79
C LEU A 18 -26.06 10.78 -13.43
N PHE A 19 -25.02 10.81 -14.26
CA PHE A 19 -24.20 9.62 -14.44
C PHE A 19 -23.65 9.26 -13.06
N PRO A 20 -23.80 8.02 -12.57
CA PRO A 20 -23.05 7.61 -11.40
C PRO A 20 -21.57 7.78 -11.76
N LEU A 21 -20.83 8.56 -10.96
CA LEU A 21 -19.37 8.47 -10.97
C LEU A 21 -19.05 7.02 -10.58
N GLY A 22 -18.88 6.16 -11.58
CA GLY A 22 -18.16 4.91 -11.38
C GLY A 22 -16.82 5.31 -10.79
N ALA A 23 -16.49 4.77 -9.61
CA ALA A 23 -15.15 4.85 -9.07
C ALA A 23 -14.18 4.55 -10.22
N ALA A 24 -13.31 5.49 -10.57
CA ALA A 24 -12.27 5.23 -11.54
C ALA A 24 -11.53 3.99 -11.03
N SER A 25 -11.63 2.88 -11.76
CA SER A 25 -10.86 1.67 -11.47
C SER A 25 -9.41 2.10 -11.28
N GLU A 26 -8.81 1.77 -10.13
CA GLU A 26 -7.38 1.99 -9.94
C GLU A 26 -6.62 1.42 -11.14
N ALA A 27 -5.60 2.13 -11.60
CA ALA A 27 -4.77 1.66 -12.69
C ALA A 27 -4.21 0.25 -12.36
N PRO A 28 -4.08 -0.65 -13.35
CA PRO A 28 -3.56 -1.99 -13.10
C PRO A 28 -2.23 -1.96 -12.35
N LEU A 29 -1.98 -2.94 -11.47
CA LEU A 29 -0.77 -3.02 -10.63
C LEU A 29 0.51 -2.67 -11.41
N GLY A 30 0.69 -3.28 -12.58
CA GLY A 30 1.87 -3.07 -13.40
C GLY A 30 2.01 -1.64 -13.93
N ALA A 31 0.90 -0.96 -14.25
CA ALA A 31 0.92 0.45 -14.67
C ALA A 31 1.39 1.36 -13.54
N ARG A 32 0.91 1.12 -12.31
CA ARG A 32 1.33 1.84 -11.10
C ARG A 32 2.80 1.57 -10.76
N ALA A 33 3.23 0.30 -10.85
CA ALA A 33 4.62 -0.08 -10.65
C ALA A 33 5.55 0.63 -11.65
N ALA A 34 5.13 0.71 -12.92
CA ALA A 34 5.88 1.44 -13.95
C ALA A 34 5.94 2.95 -13.69
N GLU A 35 4.93 3.54 -13.04
CA GLU A 35 4.95 4.95 -12.66
C GLU A 35 5.97 5.22 -11.56
N ILE A 36 5.90 4.47 -10.44
CA ILE A 36 6.87 4.57 -9.34
C ILE A 36 8.31 4.31 -9.84
N ALA A 37 8.49 3.31 -10.71
CA ALA A 37 9.80 3.04 -11.30
C ALA A 37 10.37 4.23 -12.08
N ARG A 38 9.52 5.03 -12.74
CA ARG A 38 9.97 6.26 -13.44
C ARG A 38 10.40 7.35 -12.48
N GLU A 39 9.72 7.47 -11.34
CA GLU A 39 10.05 8.46 -10.30
C GLU A 39 11.45 8.23 -9.72
N GLU A 40 11.89 6.97 -9.66
CA GLU A 40 13.21 6.60 -9.15
C GLU A 40 14.36 6.79 -10.16
N VAL A 41 14.10 7.26 -11.39
CA VAL A 41 15.16 7.53 -12.36
C VAL A 41 16.09 8.64 -11.85
N GLY A 42 17.37 8.31 -11.72
CA GLY A 42 18.39 9.20 -11.16
C GLY A 42 18.83 8.83 -9.73
N SER A 43 18.05 8.03 -9.00
CA SER A 43 18.41 7.57 -7.65
C SER A 43 19.75 6.82 -7.67
N PRO A 44 20.61 6.92 -6.64
CA PRO A 44 21.95 6.33 -6.65
C PRO A 44 21.94 4.79 -6.77
N PHE A 45 23.01 4.22 -7.32
CA PHE A 45 23.25 2.78 -7.19
C PHE A 45 24.01 2.50 -5.88
N VAL A 46 23.46 1.65 -5.03
CA VAL A 46 24.08 1.16 -3.80
C VAL A 46 23.87 -0.35 -3.70
N ARG A 47 24.94 -1.13 -3.57
CA ARG A 47 24.84 -2.59 -3.42
C ARG A 47 24.05 -2.92 -2.15
N GLY A 48 23.01 -3.76 -2.27
CA GLY A 48 22.09 -4.10 -1.18
C GLY A 48 21.02 -3.03 -0.92
N GLY A 49 21.05 -1.90 -1.63
CA GLY A 49 20.14 -0.78 -1.41
C GLY A 49 18.72 -1.07 -1.90
N GLU A 50 17.73 -0.57 -1.17
CA GLU A 50 16.29 -0.79 -1.39
C GLU A 50 15.44 0.47 -1.15
N THR A 51 16.06 1.65 -1.15
CA THR A 51 15.37 2.91 -0.87
C THR A 51 15.83 4.00 -1.84
N PRO A 52 15.12 5.14 -1.94
CA PRO A 52 15.55 6.26 -2.78
C PRO A 52 16.95 6.82 -2.47
N ARG A 53 17.53 6.50 -1.29
CA ARG A 53 18.93 6.83 -0.97
C ARG A 53 19.95 5.98 -1.74
N GLY A 54 19.50 4.88 -2.33
CA GLY A 54 20.28 4.03 -3.20
C GLY A 54 19.67 2.65 -3.41
N PHE A 55 19.73 2.17 -4.65
CA PHE A 55 19.21 0.86 -5.05
C PHE A 55 20.28 -0.05 -5.65
N ASP A 56 20.13 -1.35 -5.47
CA ASP A 56 20.62 -2.32 -6.45
C ASP A 56 19.50 -2.81 -7.37
N ALA A 57 19.83 -3.70 -8.31
CA ALA A 57 18.90 -4.14 -9.35
C ALA A 57 17.63 -4.78 -8.74
N SER A 58 17.80 -5.70 -7.80
CA SER A 58 16.69 -6.35 -7.11
C SER A 58 15.98 -5.44 -6.10
N GLY A 59 16.72 -4.54 -5.45
CA GLY A 59 16.20 -3.61 -4.46
C GLY A 59 15.29 -2.53 -5.05
N LEU A 60 15.54 -2.09 -6.30
CA LEU A 60 14.61 -1.21 -7.02
C LEU A 60 13.26 -1.91 -7.24
N VAL A 61 13.29 -3.15 -7.74
CA VAL A 61 12.08 -3.95 -7.95
C VAL A 61 11.34 -4.18 -6.62
N TYR A 62 12.08 -4.53 -5.58
CA TYR A 62 11.53 -4.70 -4.23
C TYR A 62 10.83 -3.46 -3.71
N TYR A 63 11.49 -2.31 -3.79
CA TYR A 63 10.93 -1.04 -3.36
C TYR A 63 9.65 -0.69 -4.11
N VAL A 64 9.69 -0.73 -5.45
CA VAL A 64 8.56 -0.34 -6.31
C VAL A 64 7.31 -1.16 -6.01
N PHE A 65 7.44 -2.48 -5.92
CA PHE A 65 6.30 -3.35 -5.60
C PHE A 65 5.91 -3.28 -4.12
N GLY A 66 6.86 -3.04 -3.21
CA GLY A 66 6.59 -2.81 -1.79
C GLY A 66 5.75 -1.55 -1.53
N GLN A 67 5.94 -0.47 -2.30
CA GLN A 67 5.07 0.72 -2.25
C GLN A 67 3.61 0.39 -2.63
N LEU A 68 3.41 -0.69 -3.39
CA LEU A 68 2.11 -1.19 -3.84
C LEU A 68 1.60 -2.35 -2.99
N GLY A 69 2.24 -2.63 -1.85
CA GLY A 69 1.87 -3.74 -0.95
C GLY A 69 2.09 -5.13 -1.54
N VAL A 70 2.92 -5.25 -2.57
CA VAL A 70 3.26 -6.54 -3.18
C VAL A 70 4.68 -6.94 -2.76
N GLU A 71 4.76 -8.02 -2.00
CA GLU A 71 6.05 -8.60 -1.62
C GLU A 71 6.66 -9.35 -2.80
N VAL A 72 7.82 -8.88 -3.24
CA VAL A 72 8.61 -9.52 -4.28
C VAL A 72 9.94 -9.99 -3.67
N PRO A 73 10.56 -11.06 -4.18
CA PRO A 73 11.81 -11.55 -3.60
C PRO A 73 12.94 -10.51 -3.63
N ARG A 74 13.81 -10.52 -2.60
CA ARG A 74 14.90 -9.55 -2.45
C ARG A 74 16.09 -9.82 -3.34
N THR A 75 16.21 -11.01 -3.93
CA THR A 75 17.36 -11.38 -4.75
C THR A 75 17.01 -11.44 -6.23
N VAL A 76 17.98 -11.08 -7.09
CA VAL A 76 17.85 -11.22 -8.54
C VAL A 76 17.54 -12.67 -8.93
N ALA A 77 18.15 -13.65 -8.26
CA ALA A 77 17.97 -15.08 -8.56
C ALA A 77 16.52 -15.52 -8.35
N GLU A 78 15.90 -15.13 -7.24
CA GLU A 78 14.50 -15.44 -6.96
C GLU A 78 13.56 -14.63 -7.88
N GLN A 79 13.84 -13.35 -8.14
CA GLN A 79 13.06 -12.54 -9.08
C GLN A 79 13.05 -13.13 -10.51
N HIS A 80 14.10 -13.84 -10.92
CA HIS A 80 14.12 -14.55 -12.22
C HIS A 80 13.13 -15.73 -12.28
N LEU A 81 12.64 -16.21 -11.14
CA LEU A 81 11.71 -17.34 -11.02
C LEU A 81 10.32 -16.91 -10.50
N PHE A 82 10.17 -15.66 -10.08
CA PHE A 82 8.97 -15.13 -9.45
C PHE A 82 7.89 -14.75 -10.46
N GLY A 83 6.62 -15.04 -10.17
CA GLY A 83 5.49 -14.66 -11.01
C GLY A 83 5.39 -15.43 -12.34
N GLU A 84 4.55 -14.93 -13.25
CA GLU A 84 4.29 -15.60 -14.52
C GLU A 84 5.36 -15.26 -15.56
N GLY A 85 5.76 -16.24 -16.39
CA GLY A 85 6.68 -15.99 -17.51
C GLY A 85 6.04 -15.18 -18.63
N VAL A 86 6.69 -14.10 -19.03
CA VAL A 86 6.22 -13.20 -20.10
C VAL A 86 7.17 -13.24 -21.30
N ARG A 87 6.61 -13.39 -22.50
CA ARG A 87 7.36 -13.26 -23.75
C ARG A 87 7.58 -11.79 -24.06
N ARG A 88 8.67 -11.49 -24.79
CA ARG A 88 9.00 -10.11 -25.18
C ARG A 88 7.88 -9.38 -25.94
N SER A 89 7.10 -10.10 -26.77
CA SER A 89 5.95 -9.56 -27.50
C SER A 89 4.79 -9.15 -26.59
N ASP A 90 4.73 -9.70 -25.38
CA ASP A 90 3.59 -9.62 -24.47
C ASP A 90 3.90 -8.73 -23.26
N LEU A 91 5.05 -8.03 -23.31
CA LEU A 91 5.49 -7.10 -22.26
C LEU A 91 4.44 -6.04 -22.01
N SER A 92 4.11 -5.85 -20.74
CA SER A 92 3.22 -4.81 -20.24
C SER A 92 3.92 -4.02 -19.14
N PRO A 93 3.62 -2.72 -18.97
CA PRO A 93 4.19 -1.92 -17.89
C PRO A 93 4.12 -2.66 -16.55
N GLY A 94 5.22 -2.63 -15.80
CA GLY A 94 5.40 -3.32 -14.52
C GLY A 94 6.06 -4.69 -14.62
N ASP A 95 6.16 -5.31 -15.80
CA ASP A 95 6.86 -6.59 -15.92
C ASP A 95 8.34 -6.45 -15.51
N ILE A 96 8.81 -7.38 -14.68
CA ILE A 96 10.22 -7.48 -14.27
C ILE A 96 11.00 -8.05 -15.44
N VAL A 97 11.87 -7.25 -16.04
CA VAL A 97 12.71 -7.67 -17.15
C VAL A 97 14.00 -8.31 -16.64
N LEU A 98 14.30 -9.48 -17.17
CA LEU A 98 15.45 -10.30 -16.78
C LEU A 98 16.59 -10.08 -17.77
N PHE A 99 17.77 -9.76 -17.25
CA PHE A 99 18.98 -9.57 -18.04
C PHE A 99 20.13 -10.45 -17.55
N ALA A 100 20.97 -10.86 -18.49
CA ALA A 100 22.27 -11.47 -18.19
C ALA A 100 23.35 -10.98 -19.16
N HIS A 101 24.53 -10.70 -18.64
CA HIS A 101 25.72 -10.35 -19.39
C HIS A 101 26.94 -10.95 -18.70
N GLU A 102 27.72 -11.76 -19.43
CA GLU A 102 28.79 -12.58 -18.86
C GLU A 102 28.24 -13.41 -17.69
N GLU A 103 28.83 -13.28 -16.49
CA GLU A 103 28.40 -13.95 -15.27
C GLU A 103 27.37 -13.15 -14.45
N ALA A 104 27.10 -11.90 -14.82
CA ALA A 104 26.20 -11.03 -14.08
C ALA A 104 24.74 -11.19 -14.54
N ARG A 105 23.84 -11.35 -13.56
CA ARG A 105 22.39 -11.26 -13.75
C ARG A 105 21.87 -10.00 -13.06
N PHE A 106 20.86 -9.37 -13.66
CA PHE A 106 20.19 -8.21 -13.05
C PHE A 106 18.77 -8.09 -13.57
N THR A 107 17.96 -7.31 -12.86
CA THR A 107 16.55 -7.06 -13.17
C THR A 107 16.30 -5.58 -13.42
N GLY A 108 15.22 -5.30 -14.15
CA GLY A 108 14.65 -3.96 -14.32
C GLY A 108 13.14 -4.04 -14.42
N ILE A 109 12.48 -2.89 -14.54
CA ILE A 109 11.01 -2.79 -14.67
C ILE A 109 10.70 -2.24 -16.05
N PHE A 110 9.93 -2.97 -16.85
CA PHE A 110 9.43 -2.45 -18.12
C PHE A 110 8.41 -1.35 -17.85
N VAL A 111 8.60 -0.18 -18.44
CA VAL A 111 7.71 0.97 -18.21
C VAL A 111 6.82 1.29 -19.40
N GLY A 112 7.03 0.65 -20.56
CA GLY A 112 6.19 0.79 -21.75
C GLY A 112 6.97 1.16 -23.01
N GLY A 113 6.35 0.97 -24.17
CA GLY A 113 6.99 1.13 -25.47
C GLY A 113 8.14 0.14 -25.63
N THR A 114 9.37 0.62 -25.49
CA THR A 114 10.58 -0.22 -25.44
C THR A 114 11.45 0.08 -24.22
N THR A 115 10.92 0.83 -23.25
CA THR A 115 11.72 1.41 -22.16
C THR A 115 11.69 0.52 -20.93
N VAL A 116 12.86 0.31 -20.33
CA VAL A 116 13.04 -0.34 -19.03
C VAL A 116 13.79 0.58 -18.09
N VAL A 117 13.43 0.58 -16.81
CA VAL A 117 14.17 1.25 -15.75
C VAL A 117 14.92 0.22 -14.91
N TRP A 118 16.20 0.45 -14.60
CA TRP A 118 16.95 -0.37 -13.65
C TRP A 118 18.05 0.40 -12.91
N ALA A 119 18.47 -0.11 -11.76
CA ALA A 119 19.63 0.37 -11.01
C ALA A 119 20.95 -0.09 -11.67
N SER A 120 21.63 0.81 -12.36
CA SER A 120 22.80 0.48 -13.19
C SER A 120 24.10 0.64 -12.41
N ARG A 121 24.76 -0.49 -12.08
CA ARG A 121 26.06 -0.49 -11.38
C ARG A 121 27.12 0.34 -12.12
N SER A 122 27.22 0.18 -13.43
CA SER A 122 28.25 0.87 -14.24
C SER A 122 28.03 2.38 -14.36
N LEU A 123 26.79 2.85 -14.19
CA LEU A 123 26.45 4.27 -14.26
C LEU A 123 26.24 4.89 -12.87
N GLY A 124 26.33 4.08 -11.81
CA GLY A 124 26.17 4.54 -10.43
C GLY A 124 24.76 5.04 -10.08
N ARG A 125 23.74 4.72 -10.89
CA ARG A 125 22.37 5.25 -10.71
C ARG A 125 21.29 4.41 -11.38
N VAL A 126 20.04 4.62 -10.98
CA VAL A 126 18.84 4.18 -11.68
C VAL A 126 18.69 4.95 -12.99
N ARG A 127 18.42 4.24 -14.08
CA ARG A 127 18.38 4.83 -15.43
C ARG A 127 17.41 4.10 -16.34
N THR A 128 17.01 4.77 -17.42
CA THR A 128 16.22 4.20 -18.51
C THR A 128 17.10 3.56 -19.60
N ALA A 129 16.60 2.51 -20.24
CA ALA A 129 17.23 1.89 -21.39
C ALA A 129 16.19 1.47 -22.43
N ASN A 130 16.59 1.48 -23.71
CA ASN A 130 15.76 1.02 -24.81
C ASN A 130 16.06 -0.45 -25.12
N LEU A 131 15.07 -1.33 -24.98
CA LEU A 131 15.18 -2.77 -25.25
C LEU A 131 15.60 -3.11 -26.68
N ASN A 132 15.35 -2.21 -27.64
CA ASN A 132 15.72 -2.43 -29.04
C ASN A 132 17.18 -2.00 -29.33
N GLU A 133 17.86 -1.35 -28.39
CA GLU A 133 19.28 -1.08 -28.53
C GLU A 133 20.06 -2.40 -28.56
N ALA A 134 20.96 -2.58 -29.55
CA ALA A 134 21.62 -3.86 -29.80
C ALA A 134 22.36 -4.43 -28.58
N ALA A 135 22.98 -3.57 -27.77
CA ALA A 135 23.63 -4.01 -26.53
C ALA A 135 22.62 -4.52 -25.49
N ILE A 136 21.53 -3.80 -25.29
CA ILE A 136 20.49 -4.14 -24.32
C ILE A 136 19.68 -5.37 -24.75
N SER A 137 19.34 -5.44 -26.03
CA SER A 137 18.59 -6.56 -26.63
C SER A 137 19.35 -7.88 -26.46
N ARG A 138 20.67 -7.89 -26.61
CA ARG A 138 21.51 -9.07 -26.38
C ARG A 138 21.54 -9.54 -24.93
N MET A 139 21.28 -8.65 -23.98
CA MET A 139 21.26 -8.99 -22.55
C MET A 139 19.90 -9.53 -22.10
N PHE A 140 18.81 -9.30 -22.84
CA PHE A 140 17.47 -9.75 -22.48
C PHE A 140 17.41 -11.28 -22.37
N ARG A 141 16.79 -11.80 -21.30
CA ARG A 141 16.61 -13.24 -21.05
C ARG A 141 15.15 -13.65 -20.87
N GLY A 142 14.26 -12.69 -20.72
CA GLY A 142 12.83 -12.91 -20.50
C GLY A 142 12.26 -11.82 -19.61
N ALA A 143 11.00 -12.00 -19.21
CA ALA A 143 10.37 -11.16 -18.22
C ALA A 143 9.45 -11.98 -17.32
N ARG A 144 9.14 -11.41 -16.16
CA ARG A 144 8.19 -11.93 -15.20
C ARG A 144 7.08 -10.92 -14.95
N ARG A 145 5.83 -11.35 -15.08
CA ARG A 145 4.70 -10.56 -14.63
C ARG A 145 4.52 -10.79 -13.14
N VAL A 146 4.59 -9.70 -12.39
CA VAL A 146 4.05 -9.70 -11.03
C VAL A 146 2.55 -9.70 -11.17
N THR A 147 1.99 -10.90 -11.22
CA THR A 147 0.58 -11.09 -10.91
C THR A 147 0.46 -10.89 -9.41
N PRO A 148 -0.50 -10.08 -8.92
CA PRO A 148 -0.97 -10.32 -7.57
C PRO A 148 -1.25 -11.82 -7.49
N SER A 149 -0.61 -12.56 -6.58
CA SER A 149 -1.20 -13.84 -6.18
C SER A 149 -2.64 -13.51 -5.87
N SER A 150 -3.61 -14.21 -6.47
CA SER A 150 -5.05 -13.96 -6.27
C SER A 150 -5.29 -13.40 -4.87
N GLU A 151 -5.57 -12.09 -4.79
CA GLU A 151 -5.67 -11.26 -3.57
C GLU A 151 -4.33 -10.79 -2.92
N THR A 152 -3.67 -9.73 -3.42
CA THR A 152 -3.14 -8.73 -2.46
C THR A 152 -4.38 -8.14 -1.81
N SER A 153 -4.74 -8.67 -0.64
CA SER A 153 -5.98 -8.33 0.00
C SER A 153 -5.96 -6.85 0.42
N ILE A 154 -7.14 -6.21 0.49
CA ILE A 154 -7.24 -4.86 1.08
C ILE A 154 -6.62 -4.83 2.49
N ALA A 155 -6.64 -5.96 3.20
CA ALA A 155 -6.00 -6.08 4.50
C ALA A 155 -4.47 -5.92 4.42
N ASP A 156 -3.81 -6.54 3.45
CA ASP A 156 -2.36 -6.41 3.28
C ASP A 156 -1.97 -4.97 2.89
N LEU A 157 -2.79 -4.28 2.08
CA LEU A 157 -2.60 -2.85 1.75
C LEU A 157 -2.77 -1.95 2.98
N VAL A 158 -3.81 -2.18 3.79
CA VAL A 158 -4.05 -1.48 5.05
C VAL A 158 -2.87 -1.65 6.00
N ILE A 159 -2.33 -2.87 6.10
CA ILE A 159 -1.17 -3.17 6.95
C ILE A 159 0.08 -2.46 6.43
N ALA A 160 0.36 -2.54 5.13
CA ALA A 160 1.51 -1.85 4.54
C ALA A 160 1.46 -0.34 4.81
N THR A 161 0.29 0.30 4.69
CA THR A 161 0.11 1.71 5.06
C THR A 161 0.31 1.94 6.55
N ALA A 162 -0.20 1.06 7.41
CA ALA A 162 0.00 1.17 8.86
C ALA A 162 1.49 1.15 9.24
N GLU A 163 2.27 0.28 8.60
CA GLU A 163 3.70 0.08 8.86
C GLU A 163 4.57 1.28 8.44
N GLN A 164 4.14 2.07 7.45
CA GLN A 164 4.82 3.32 7.08
C GLN A 164 4.90 4.33 8.23
N TYR A 165 4.02 4.21 9.22
CA TYR A 165 3.98 5.11 10.37
C TYR A 165 4.69 4.57 11.62
N LEU A 166 5.39 3.43 11.55
CA LEU A 166 6.13 2.89 12.70
C LEU A 166 7.04 3.95 13.34
N GLY A 167 6.95 4.07 14.66
CA GLY A 167 7.69 5.05 15.45
C GLY A 167 7.10 6.46 15.46
N VAL A 168 6.06 6.76 14.67
CA VAL A 168 5.37 8.06 14.74
C VAL A 168 4.82 8.26 16.16
N PRO A 169 5.16 9.37 16.85
CA PRO A 169 4.84 9.51 18.26
C PRO A 169 3.34 9.60 18.56
N TYR A 170 2.98 9.11 19.74
CA TYR A 170 1.63 9.23 20.26
C TYR A 170 1.32 10.67 20.71
N LEU A 171 0.09 11.14 20.43
CA LEU A 171 -0.49 12.32 21.06
C LEU A 171 -2.00 12.11 21.23
N PHE A 172 -2.50 12.24 22.45
CA PHE A 172 -3.92 12.10 22.73
C PHE A 172 -4.74 13.10 21.91
N GLY A 173 -5.76 12.62 21.19
CA GLY A 173 -6.59 13.46 20.32
C GLY A 173 -6.02 13.67 18.91
N ALA A 174 -4.83 13.16 18.59
CA ALA A 174 -4.23 13.37 17.26
C ALA A 174 -4.73 12.39 16.19
N GLU A 175 -4.84 12.87 14.96
CA GLU A 175 -5.38 12.15 13.78
C GLU A 175 -4.36 11.99 12.64
N GLY A 176 -3.10 12.40 12.83
CA GLY A 176 -2.04 12.23 11.84
C GLY A 176 -1.64 13.50 11.07
N PRO A 177 -0.69 13.37 10.12
CA PRO A 177 0.19 12.20 9.96
C PRO A 177 1.41 12.21 10.88
N THR A 178 1.72 13.33 11.54
CA THR A 178 2.96 13.49 12.32
C THR A 178 2.87 13.00 13.76
N ARG A 179 1.65 12.83 14.28
CA ARG A 179 1.33 12.21 15.57
C ARG A 179 -0.05 11.56 15.53
N PHE A 180 -0.26 10.52 16.33
CA PHE A 180 -1.54 9.80 16.38
C PHE A 180 -1.98 9.44 17.80
N ASP A 181 -3.29 9.39 18.05
CA ASP A 181 -3.86 8.48 19.06
C ASP A 181 -4.34 7.17 18.43
N CYS A 182 -4.75 6.20 19.25
CA CYS A 182 -5.10 4.85 18.77
C CYS A 182 -6.19 4.85 17.70
N SER A 183 -7.25 5.63 17.90
CA SER A 183 -8.38 5.70 16.96
C SER A 183 -8.12 6.64 15.78
N GLY A 184 -7.33 7.70 15.95
CA GLY A 184 -6.87 8.56 14.86
C GLY A 184 -5.94 7.81 13.91
N PHE A 185 -5.06 6.95 14.44
CA PHE A 185 -4.19 6.08 13.63
C PHE A 185 -5.00 5.13 12.74
N THR A 186 -5.92 4.37 13.33
CA THR A 186 -6.77 3.45 12.56
C THR A 186 -7.65 4.21 11.55
N GLN A 187 -8.24 5.34 11.94
CA GLN A 187 -9.00 6.16 11.02
C GLN A 187 -8.17 6.62 9.81
N TRP A 188 -6.95 7.12 10.06
CA TRP A 188 -6.04 7.58 9.01
C TRP A 188 -5.65 6.46 8.05
N VAL A 189 -5.23 5.31 8.58
CA VAL A 189 -4.81 4.16 7.79
C VAL A 189 -5.95 3.65 6.91
N PHE A 190 -7.15 3.46 7.47
CA PHE A 190 -8.29 2.94 6.71
C PHE A 190 -8.85 3.97 5.71
N ALA A 191 -8.78 5.28 6.01
CA ALA A 191 -9.20 6.34 5.09
C ALA A 191 -8.34 6.36 3.81
N ALA A 192 -7.05 6.02 3.91
CA ALA A 192 -6.17 5.88 2.73
C ALA A 192 -6.64 4.79 1.76
N HIS A 193 -7.46 3.85 2.23
CA HIS A 193 -8.03 2.75 1.45
C HIS A 193 -9.55 2.89 1.26
N GLY A 194 -10.08 4.11 1.36
CA GLY A 194 -11.49 4.40 1.09
C GLY A 194 -12.47 3.96 2.19
N ILE A 195 -11.98 3.54 3.36
CA ILE A 195 -12.81 3.04 4.46
C ILE A 195 -12.90 4.10 5.56
N THR A 196 -14.09 4.68 5.71
CA THR A 196 -14.33 5.72 6.73
C THR A 196 -14.61 5.08 8.07
N LEU A 197 -13.74 5.35 9.05
CA LEU A 197 -13.96 4.97 10.44
C LEU A 197 -14.37 6.18 11.28
N PRO A 198 -15.24 5.98 12.29
CA PRO A 198 -15.55 7.05 13.24
C PRO A 198 -14.33 7.37 14.12
N ARG A 199 -14.33 8.59 14.67
CA ARG A 199 -13.16 9.16 15.35
C ARG A 199 -12.71 8.43 16.62
N THR A 200 -13.62 7.80 17.37
CA THR A 200 -13.31 7.24 18.70
C THR A 200 -13.30 5.72 18.69
N SER A 201 -12.43 5.10 19.50
CA SER A 201 -12.40 3.63 19.66
C SER A 201 -13.74 3.04 20.11
N ARG A 202 -14.52 3.78 20.92
CA ARG A 202 -15.89 3.41 21.31
C ARG A 202 -16.83 3.33 20.12
N SER A 203 -16.78 4.34 19.23
CA SER A 203 -17.60 4.34 18.01
C SER A 203 -17.11 3.30 17.01
N GLN A 204 -15.79 3.10 16.89
CA GLN A 204 -15.22 2.05 16.03
C GLN A 204 -15.62 0.65 16.48
N ALA A 205 -15.84 0.45 17.79
CA ALA A 205 -16.36 -0.81 18.32
C ALA A 205 -17.81 -1.12 17.91
N LEU A 206 -18.51 -0.22 17.20
CA LEU A 206 -19.90 -0.37 16.77
C LEU A 206 -20.07 -0.50 15.25
N VAL A 207 -18.99 -0.35 14.47
CA VAL A 207 -19.04 -0.44 13.00
C VAL A 207 -18.49 -1.77 12.49
N GLY A 208 -18.84 -2.11 11.25
CA GLY A 208 -18.46 -3.37 10.62
C GLY A 208 -19.15 -4.59 11.25
N ARG A 209 -18.68 -5.78 10.87
CA ARG A 209 -19.21 -7.06 11.36
C ARG A 209 -18.47 -7.50 12.62
N ALA A 210 -19.19 -8.01 13.61
CA ALA A 210 -18.56 -8.67 14.76
C ALA A 210 -17.85 -9.97 14.32
N VAL A 211 -16.65 -10.20 14.84
CA VAL A 211 -15.85 -11.40 14.55
C VAL A 211 -15.50 -12.13 15.85
N SER A 212 -15.55 -13.46 15.81
CA SER A 212 -15.09 -14.29 16.92
C SER A 212 -13.57 -14.22 17.07
N ARG A 213 -13.06 -14.37 18.29
CA ARG A 213 -11.61 -14.41 18.53
C ARG A 213 -10.89 -15.55 17.80
N ASN A 214 -11.62 -16.60 17.44
CA ASN A 214 -11.07 -17.74 16.71
C ASN A 214 -11.04 -17.52 15.19
N ASP A 215 -11.69 -16.47 14.69
CA ASP A 215 -11.85 -16.18 13.25
C ASP A 215 -11.14 -14.88 12.83
N LEU A 216 -10.09 -14.50 13.57
CA LEU A 216 -9.31 -13.30 13.30
C LEU A 216 -8.70 -13.33 11.90
N ALA A 217 -8.90 -12.27 11.13
CA ALA A 217 -8.26 -12.04 9.85
C ALA A 217 -7.50 -10.72 9.87
N LYS A 218 -6.42 -10.64 9.08
CA LYS A 218 -5.66 -9.41 8.86
C LYS A 218 -6.62 -8.24 8.56
N GLY A 219 -6.32 -7.07 9.09
CA GLY A 219 -7.15 -5.87 8.93
C GLY A 219 -8.36 -5.80 9.87
N ASP A 220 -8.63 -6.81 10.70
CA ASP A 220 -9.64 -6.69 11.75
C ASP A 220 -9.21 -5.63 12.80
N LEU A 221 -10.16 -4.81 13.24
CA LEU A 221 -9.98 -3.90 14.37
C LEU A 221 -10.11 -4.69 15.68
N LEU A 222 -9.09 -4.58 16.52
CA LEU A 222 -9.06 -5.13 17.87
C LEU A 222 -9.42 -4.04 18.87
N ILE A 223 -10.55 -4.19 19.55
CA ILE A 223 -11.04 -3.25 20.55
C ILE A 223 -10.62 -3.74 21.94
N PHE A 224 -10.00 -2.87 22.74
CA PHE A 224 -9.58 -3.20 24.10
C PHE A 224 -10.21 -2.28 25.16
N VAL A 225 -10.33 -2.82 26.36
CA VAL A 225 -10.84 -2.15 27.56
C VAL A 225 -9.74 -1.97 28.61
N ASP A 226 -9.95 -1.06 29.56
CA ASP A 226 -9.17 -0.94 30.79
C ASP A 226 -7.65 -0.80 30.55
N THR A 227 -7.28 -0.10 29.47
CA THR A 227 -5.88 0.20 29.14
C THR A 227 -5.39 1.48 29.81
N TRP A 228 -6.14 2.58 29.64
CA TRP A 228 -5.85 3.89 30.26
C TRP A 228 -7.05 4.49 31.01
N ARG A 229 -8.25 3.95 30.80
CA ARG A 229 -9.48 4.28 31.54
C ARG A 229 -10.39 3.06 31.56
N GLU A 230 -11.37 3.07 32.45
CA GLU A 230 -12.42 2.05 32.51
C GLU A 230 -13.24 1.96 31.21
N GLY A 231 -13.56 0.72 30.82
CA GLY A 231 -14.30 0.40 29.60
C GLY A 231 -13.45 0.60 28.35
N ILE A 232 -14.10 0.75 27.18
CA ILE A 232 -13.39 0.82 25.88
C ILE A 232 -12.46 2.04 25.87
N SER A 233 -11.17 1.74 25.72
CA SER A 233 -10.09 2.71 25.84
C SER A 233 -9.05 2.58 24.73
N HIS A 234 -8.97 1.46 23.99
CA HIS A 234 -7.95 1.28 22.95
C HIS A 234 -8.47 0.59 21.69
N VAL A 235 -7.76 0.80 20.59
CA VAL A 235 -7.95 0.08 19.33
C VAL A 235 -6.62 -0.18 18.64
N GLY A 236 -6.52 -1.29 17.90
CA GLY A 236 -5.39 -1.60 17.00
C GLY A 236 -5.85 -2.41 15.80
N ILE A 237 -4.94 -2.62 14.85
CA ILE A 237 -5.19 -3.35 13.59
C ILE A 237 -4.49 -4.70 13.67
N TYR A 238 -5.24 -5.79 13.54
CA TYR A 238 -4.67 -7.14 13.54
C TYR A 238 -3.87 -7.38 12.26
N ILE A 239 -2.63 -7.87 12.40
CA ILE A 239 -1.70 -8.06 11.27
C ILE A 239 -1.38 -9.53 10.99
N GLY A 240 -2.03 -10.46 11.70
CA GLY A 240 -1.79 -11.90 11.61
C GLY A 240 -0.93 -12.44 12.75
N GLU A 241 -0.93 -13.77 12.91
CA GLU A 241 -0.05 -14.50 13.86
C GLU A 241 -0.13 -14.01 15.31
N GLY A 242 -1.31 -13.57 15.77
CA GLY A 242 -1.47 -13.02 17.11
C GLY A 242 -0.87 -11.63 17.30
N ARG A 243 -0.37 -10.97 16.25
CA ARG A 243 0.22 -9.63 16.29
C ARG A 243 -0.76 -8.58 15.83
N PHE A 244 -0.55 -7.35 16.31
CA PHE A 244 -1.32 -6.19 15.87
C PHE A 244 -0.47 -4.92 15.96
N ILE A 245 -0.81 -3.93 15.13
CA ILE A 245 -0.20 -2.60 15.12
C ILE A 245 -1.15 -1.59 15.75
N HIS A 246 -0.62 -0.69 16.58
CA HIS A 246 -1.39 0.34 17.27
C HIS A 246 -0.51 1.55 17.56
N THR A 247 -1.02 2.55 18.29
CA THR A 247 -0.18 3.62 18.86
C THR A 247 -0.39 3.78 20.36
N VAL A 248 0.69 3.94 21.12
CA VAL A 248 0.69 4.06 22.59
C VAL A 248 1.66 5.16 23.07
N PRO A 249 1.41 5.80 24.24
CA PRO A 249 2.21 6.95 24.72
C PRO A 249 3.73 6.77 24.70
N ARG A 250 4.23 5.60 25.08
CA ARG A 250 5.68 5.35 25.24
C ARG A 250 6.40 5.08 23.91
N SER A 251 5.74 4.45 22.96
CA SER A 251 6.38 3.88 21.77
C SER A 251 5.88 4.48 20.46
N GLY A 252 4.84 5.33 20.50
CA GLY A 252 4.17 5.77 19.29
C GLY A 252 3.52 4.59 18.57
N VAL A 253 3.52 4.63 17.24
CA VAL A 253 3.07 3.51 16.41
C VAL A 253 4.03 2.33 16.56
N SER A 254 3.53 1.19 17.04
CA SER A 254 4.33 0.01 17.32
C SER A 254 3.53 -1.28 17.22
N TYR A 255 4.24 -2.40 17.17
CA TYR A 255 3.64 -3.73 17.24
C TYR A 255 3.40 -4.17 18.69
N ALA A 256 2.36 -4.99 18.88
CA ALA A 256 2.08 -5.72 20.10
C ALA A 256 1.59 -7.14 19.79
N ASN A 257 1.58 -8.01 20.81
CA ASN A 257 1.20 -9.41 20.67
C ASN A 257 0.03 -9.75 21.61
N LEU A 258 -1.05 -10.31 21.06
CA LEU A 258 -2.26 -10.72 21.77
C LEU A 258 -2.01 -11.85 22.77
N GLY A 259 -0.96 -12.65 22.60
CA GLY A 259 -0.54 -13.69 23.55
C GLY A 259 0.01 -13.12 24.86
N GLN A 260 0.36 -11.83 24.93
CA GLN A 260 0.74 -11.20 26.20
C GLN A 260 -0.49 -11.09 27.11
N SER A 261 -0.33 -11.44 28.39
CA SER A 261 -1.41 -11.42 29.40
C SER A 261 -2.12 -10.05 29.46
N TYR A 262 -1.36 -8.96 29.33
CA TYR A 262 -1.93 -7.61 29.32
C TYR A 262 -2.97 -7.40 28.20
N TRP A 263 -2.68 -7.85 26.98
CA TRP A 263 -3.55 -7.64 25.80
C TRP A 263 -4.66 -8.68 25.69
N SER A 264 -4.37 -9.96 25.96
CA SER A 264 -5.37 -11.04 25.91
C SER A 264 -6.53 -10.82 26.87
N THR A 265 -6.23 -10.40 28.12
CA THR A 265 -7.24 -10.13 29.16
C THR A 265 -8.07 -8.88 28.89
N ARG A 266 -7.56 -7.95 28.08
CA ARG A 266 -8.20 -6.66 27.77
C ARG A 266 -8.86 -6.60 26.40
N LEU A 267 -8.64 -7.59 25.54
CA LEU A 267 -9.39 -7.66 24.28
C LEU A 267 -10.88 -7.75 24.64
N HIS A 268 -11.70 -6.89 24.05
CA HIS A 268 -13.13 -6.80 24.32
C HIS A 268 -13.93 -7.36 23.15
N SER A 269 -13.66 -6.85 21.94
CA SER A 269 -14.36 -7.27 20.73
C SER A 269 -13.47 -7.12 19.51
N VAL A 270 -13.83 -7.83 18.43
CA VAL A 270 -13.18 -7.73 17.12
C VAL A 270 -14.20 -7.22 16.09
N ARG A 271 -13.79 -6.28 15.24
CA ARG A 271 -14.63 -5.72 14.17
C ARG A 271 -13.96 -5.84 12.80
N ARG A 272 -14.64 -6.49 11.86
CA ARG A 272 -14.25 -6.53 10.44
C ARG A 272 -14.94 -5.42 9.68
N VAL A 273 -14.14 -4.48 9.20
CA VAL A 273 -14.59 -3.31 8.44
C VAL A 273 -14.21 -3.39 6.96
N LEU A 274 -13.38 -4.37 6.61
CA LEU A 274 -13.03 -4.72 5.24
C LEU A 274 -14.17 -5.57 4.61
N PRO A 275 -14.39 -5.44 3.29
CA PRO A 275 -15.39 -6.24 2.55
C PRO A 275 -15.08 -7.73 2.54
#